data_AF-A0AAD9J8E1-F1
#
_entry.id   AF-A0AAD9J8E1-F1
#
_cell.length_a   1.000
_cell.length_b   1.000
_cell.length_c   1.000
_cell.angle_alpha   90.00
_cell.angle_beta   90.00
_cell.angle_gamma   90.00
#
_symmetry.space_group_name_H-M   'P 1'
#
loop_
_entity.id
_entity.type
_entity.pdbx_description
1 polymer ?
#
loop_
_entity_poly.entity_id
_entity_poly.type
_entity_poly.pdbx_seq_one_letter_code
_entity_poly.pdbx_strand_id
1 'polypeptide(L)'
;MRVQPKIQIQMDTILKMTDGDVWLGMHRPQTSHIIYDIRYYSDGSRITYQNWEVNDPNNVAQKENCVMAYRDDNNKWVDISCTKRAGLICEL
;
A
#
# COMPACT_ATOMS: atom_id res chain seq x y z
N MET A 1 7.64 -0.52 8.42
CA MET A 1 7.12 0.77 7.91
C MET A 1 5.76 0.99 8.49
N ARG A 2 5.39 2.25 8.68
CA ARG A 2 4.01 2.62 8.94
C ARG A 2 3.69 3.89 8.15
N VAL A 3 2.70 3.78 7.26
CA VAL A 3 2.05 4.88 6.56
C VAL A 3 0.55 4.60 6.68
N GLN A 4 -0.12 5.23 7.64
CA GLN A 4 -1.52 4.93 7.98
C GLN A 4 -2.40 6.17 7.79
N PRO A 5 -2.60 6.61 6.53
CA PRO A 5 -3.59 7.61 6.25
C PRO A 5 -4.95 7.10 6.71
N LYS A 6 -5.67 7.92 7.48
CA LYS A 6 -7.04 7.66 7.90
C LYS A 6 -8.06 8.27 6.94
N ILE A 7 -7.61 9.18 6.09
CA ILE A 7 -8.40 9.90 5.07
C ILE A 7 -7.52 10.34 3.90
N GLN A 8 -8.16 10.71 2.79
CA GLN A 8 -7.49 11.19 1.57
C GLN A 8 -6.52 12.36 1.82
N ILE A 9 -6.92 13.38 2.59
CA ILE A 9 -6.08 14.57 2.84
C ILE A 9 -4.75 14.19 3.51
N GLN A 10 -4.78 13.19 4.41
CA GLN A 10 -3.55 12.70 5.03
C GLN A 10 -2.67 12.00 4.00
N MET A 11 -3.26 11.16 3.14
CA MET A 11 -2.54 10.50 2.06
C MET A 11 -1.89 11.50 1.10
N ASP A 12 -2.64 12.54 0.69
CA ASP A 12 -2.14 13.59 -0.20
C ASP A 12 -0.97 14.35 0.43
N THR A 13 -1.04 14.59 1.75
CA THR A 13 0.03 15.27 2.49
C THR A 13 1.29 14.41 2.55
N ILE A 14 1.11 13.12 2.86
CA ILE A 14 2.20 12.13 2.94
C ILE A 14 2.93 12.01 1.60
N LEU A 15 2.21 11.88 0.49
CA LEU A 15 2.82 11.72 -0.83
C LEU A 15 3.47 13.00 -1.36
N LYS A 16 3.00 14.19 -0.95
CA LYS A 16 3.70 15.46 -1.21
C LYS A 16 5.07 15.57 -0.54
N MET A 17 5.33 14.78 0.51
CA MET A 17 6.64 14.75 1.21
C MET A 17 7.64 13.77 0.57
N THR A 18 7.27 13.12 -0.53
CA THR A 18 8.13 12.14 -1.22
C THR A 18 8.36 12.54 -2.66
N ASP A 19 9.36 11.94 -3.32
CA ASP A 19 9.72 12.21 -4.72
C ASP A 19 9.31 11.07 -5.68
N GLY A 20 8.32 10.25 -5.31
CA GLY A 20 7.82 9.17 -6.16
C GLY A 20 6.80 8.28 -5.46
N ASP A 21 6.62 7.07 -5.99
CA ASP A 21 5.72 6.06 -5.42
C ASP A 21 6.19 5.63 -4.03
N VAL A 22 5.25 5.24 -3.16
CA VAL A 22 5.54 4.98 -1.75
C VAL A 22 4.99 3.65 -1.29
N TRP A 23 5.81 2.91 -0.55
CA TRP A 23 5.37 1.73 0.19
C TRP A 23 4.49 2.12 1.37
N LEU A 24 3.29 1.54 1.44
CA LEU A 24 2.34 1.82 2.52
C LEU A 24 2.55 0.93 3.76
N GLY A 25 3.38 -0.11 3.65
CA GLY A 25 3.71 -1.01 4.76
C GLY A 25 2.66 -2.08 5.05
N MET A 26 1.65 -2.23 4.18
CA MET A 26 0.76 -3.39 4.15
C MET A 26 1.36 -4.51 3.31
N HIS A 27 1.12 -5.75 3.71
CA HIS A 27 1.51 -6.91 2.92
C HIS A 27 0.49 -8.04 3.04
N ARG A 28 0.40 -8.86 2.00
CA ARG A 28 -0.32 -10.13 2.03
C ARG A 28 0.40 -11.09 2.98
N PRO A 29 -0.30 -11.81 3.88
CA PRO A 29 0.30 -12.86 4.67
C PRO A 29 0.89 -13.94 3.76
N GLN A 30 2.11 -14.42 4.04
CA GLN A 30 2.77 -15.45 3.21
C GLN A 30 1.97 -16.76 3.12
N THR A 31 1.14 -17.04 4.13
CA THR A 31 0.28 -18.22 4.18
C THR A 31 -1.05 -18.03 3.45
N SER A 32 -1.33 -16.86 2.90
CA SER A 32 -2.62 -16.52 2.31
C SER A 32 -2.55 -16.41 0.79
N HIS A 33 -3.38 -17.22 0.13
CA HIS A 33 -3.62 -17.13 -1.32
C HIS A 33 -4.88 -16.33 -1.66
N ILE A 34 -5.57 -15.79 -0.65
CA ILE A 34 -6.81 -15.03 -0.85
C ILE A 34 -6.47 -13.64 -1.38
N ILE A 35 -6.95 -13.31 -2.60
CA ILE A 35 -6.64 -12.06 -3.32
C ILE A 35 -6.80 -10.82 -2.43
N TYR A 36 -7.88 -10.73 -1.67
CA TYR A 36 -8.21 -9.58 -0.84
C TYR A 36 -7.67 -9.62 0.60
N ASP A 37 -6.73 -10.51 0.93
CA ASP A 37 -6.18 -10.66 2.29
C ASP A 37 -5.07 -9.64 2.61
N ILE A 38 -5.34 -8.37 2.31
CA ILE A 38 -4.48 -7.24 2.66
C ILE A 38 -5.30 -6.34 3.58
N ARG A 39 -5.38 -6.75 4.86
CA ARG A 39 -6.29 -6.16 5.85
C ARG A 39 -5.58 -5.45 7.00
N TYR A 40 -4.27 -5.66 7.10
CA TYR A 40 -3.45 -5.22 8.22
C TYR A 40 -2.14 -4.60 7.73
N TYR A 41 -1.68 -3.60 8.48
CA TYR A 41 -0.32 -3.12 8.38
C TYR A 41 0.66 -4.10 9.03
N SER A 42 1.95 -3.93 8.76
CA SER A 42 3.01 -4.77 9.33
C SER A 42 3.07 -4.79 10.87
N ASP A 43 2.45 -3.82 11.55
CA ASP A 43 2.35 -3.74 13.01
C ASP A 43 1.10 -4.44 13.58
N GLY A 44 0.28 -5.07 12.72
CA GLY A 44 -0.96 -5.75 13.11
C GLY A 44 -2.19 -4.85 13.22
N SER A 45 -2.04 -3.53 13.05
CA SER A 45 -3.19 -2.63 13.03
C SER A 45 -4.02 -2.79 11.74
N ARG A 46 -5.34 -2.64 11.85
CA ARG A 46 -6.27 -2.84 10.74
C ARG A 46 -6.32 -1.61 9.83
N ILE A 47 -6.43 -1.82 8.52
CA ILE A 47 -6.68 -0.73 7.57
C ILE A 47 -8.07 -0.11 7.78
N THR A 48 -8.16 1.21 7.75
CA THR A 48 -9.42 1.96 7.97
C THR A 48 -9.78 2.88 6.82
N TYR A 49 -8.80 3.23 5.98
CA TYR A 49 -8.97 3.95 4.74
C TYR A 49 -8.31 3.13 3.63
N GLN A 50 -8.86 3.25 2.42
CA GLN A 50 -8.41 2.53 1.25
C GLN A 50 -8.62 3.39 0.01
N ASN A 51 -7.66 3.36 -0.90
CA ASN A 51 -7.74 4.04 -2.19
C ASN A 51 -7.19 3.13 -3.30
N TRP A 52 -7.65 1.88 -3.33
CA TRP A 52 -7.27 0.91 -4.36
C TRP A 52 -7.55 1.45 -5.77
N GLU A 53 -6.67 1.09 -6.68
CA GLU A 53 -6.90 1.23 -8.11
C GLU A 53 -7.98 0.25 -8.57
N VAL A 54 -8.61 0.55 -9.71
CA VAL A 54 -9.62 -0.32 -10.29
C VAL A 54 -9.00 -1.68 -10.58
N ASN A 55 -9.65 -2.73 -10.07
CA ASN A 55 -9.23 -4.13 -10.13
C ASN A 55 -8.16 -4.55 -9.12
N ASP A 56 -7.65 -3.64 -8.28
CA ASP A 56 -6.71 -3.99 -7.22
C ASP A 56 -7.40 -4.21 -5.86
N PRO A 57 -6.85 -5.09 -5.00
CA PRO A 57 -5.72 -5.98 -5.27
C PRO A 57 -6.10 -7.14 -6.19
N ASN A 58 -5.19 -7.59 -7.07
CA ASN A 58 -5.42 -8.66 -8.05
C ASN A 58 -4.46 -9.86 -7.92
N ASN A 59 -3.37 -9.72 -7.17
CA ASN A 59 -2.33 -10.74 -6.97
C ASN A 59 -1.75 -11.32 -8.27
N VAL A 60 -1.32 -10.50 -9.26
CA VAL A 60 -0.82 -11.01 -10.54
C VAL A 60 0.26 -12.08 -10.34
N ALA A 61 0.05 -13.23 -10.98
CA ALA A 61 0.93 -14.39 -10.93
C ALA A 61 1.28 -14.89 -9.50
N GLN A 62 0.44 -14.56 -8.51
CA GLN A 62 0.66 -14.85 -7.08
C GLN A 62 1.97 -14.25 -6.52
N LYS A 63 2.41 -13.11 -7.06
CA LYS A 63 3.69 -12.48 -6.71
C LYS A 63 3.56 -11.07 -6.14
N GLU A 64 2.35 -10.60 -5.93
CA GLU A 64 2.06 -9.22 -5.53
C GLU A 64 1.59 -9.19 -4.08
N ASN A 65 2.58 -9.07 -3.21
CA ASN A 65 2.42 -9.25 -1.78
C ASN A 65 2.62 -7.97 -0.98
N CYS A 66 2.97 -6.85 -1.62
CA CYS A 66 3.20 -5.56 -0.95
C CYS A 66 2.33 -4.48 -1.58
N VAL A 67 1.96 -3.47 -0.78
CA VAL A 67 1.10 -2.38 -1.27
C VAL A 67 1.88 -1.10 -1.47
N MET A 68 1.75 -0.55 -2.67
CA MET A 68 2.36 0.71 -3.07
C MET A 68 1.29 1.71 -3.46
N ALA A 69 1.53 2.99 -3.20
CA ALA A 69 0.74 4.07 -3.75
C ALA A 69 1.46 4.74 -4.91
N TYR A 70 0.77 4.90 -6.03
CA TYR A 70 1.23 5.66 -7.18
C TYR A 70 0.97 7.14 -6.96
N ARG A 71 2.03 7.95 -6.99
CA ARG A 71 1.89 9.40 -6.77
C ARG A 71 1.12 10.09 -7.90
N ASP A 72 1.41 9.72 -9.13
CA ASP A 72 0.88 10.39 -10.32
C ASP A 72 -0.53 9.92 -10.71
N ASP A 73 -1.01 8.85 -10.08
CA ASP A 73 -2.33 8.26 -10.35
C ASP A 73 -3.27 8.51 -9.17
N ASN A 74 -3.54 9.78 -8.83
CA ASN A 74 -4.45 10.17 -7.74
C ASN A 74 -4.23 9.40 -6.43
N ASN A 75 -2.97 9.10 -6.12
CA ASN A 75 -2.55 8.41 -4.89
C ASN A 75 -3.17 7.01 -4.75
N LYS A 76 -3.46 6.35 -5.88
CA LYS A 76 -4.11 5.04 -5.96
C LYS A 76 -3.17 3.92 -5.55
N TRP A 77 -3.75 2.89 -4.95
CA TRP A 77 -3.01 1.78 -4.34
C TRP A 77 -3.08 0.55 -5.23
N VAL A 78 -1.96 -0.14 -5.35
CA VAL A 78 -1.87 -1.44 -6.03
C VAL A 78 -1.20 -2.46 -5.13
N ASP A 79 -1.60 -3.73 -5.23
CA ASP A 79 -0.70 -4.79 -4.79
C ASP A 79 0.34 -5.04 -5.89
N ILE A 80 1.60 -5.14 -5.49
CA ILE A 80 2.70 -5.27 -6.42
C ILE A 80 3.81 -6.11 -5.81
N SER A 81 4.72 -6.59 -6.66
CA SER A 81 5.89 -7.32 -6.21
C SER A 81 6.73 -6.49 -5.23
N CYS A 82 7.00 -7.06 -4.06
CA CYS A 82 7.80 -6.44 -3.01
C CYS A 82 9.24 -6.09 -3.44
N THR A 83 9.70 -6.58 -4.59
CA THR A 83 11.04 -6.28 -5.11
C THR A 83 11.11 -4.96 -5.88
N LYS A 84 9.98 -4.28 -6.08
CA LYS A 84 9.95 -2.95 -6.72
C LYS A 84 10.70 -1.93 -5.86
N ARG A 85 11.31 -0.95 -6.52
CA ARG A 85 11.91 0.20 -5.85
C ARG A 85 10.82 1.25 -5.66
N ALA A 86 10.60 1.65 -4.42
CA ALA A 86 9.70 2.74 -4.08
C ALA A 86 10.23 3.48 -2.85
N GLY A 87 9.75 4.70 -2.68
CA GLY A 87 9.98 5.51 -1.50
C GLY A 87 9.38 4.87 -0.26
N LEU A 88 9.85 5.35 0.88
CA LEU A 88 9.58 4.74 2.16
C LEU A 88 9.42 5.85 3.18
N ILE A 89 8.31 5.82 3.90
CA ILE A 89 8.00 6.80 4.94
C ILE A 89 7.78 6.04 6.24
N CYS A 90 8.30 6.62 7.32
CA CYS A 90 8.07 6.13 8.66
C CYS A 90 7.29 7.20 9.43
N GLU A 91 6.13 6.81 9.96
CA GLU A 91 5.48 7.52 11.05
C GLU A 91 6.18 7.20 12.39
N LEU A 92 6.30 8.21 13.26
CA LEU A 92 6.78 8.07 14.64
C LEU A 92 5.62 7.75 15.59
#